data_AF-A0A956MMV8-F1
#
_entry.id   AF-A0A956MMV8-F1
#
_cell.length_a   1.000
_cell.length_b   1.000
_cell.length_c   1.000
_cell.angle_alpha   90.00
_cell.angle_beta   90.00
_cell.angle_gamma   90.00
#
_symmetry.space_group_name_H-M   'P 1'
#
loop_
_entity.id
_entity.type
_entity.pdbx_description
1 polymer ?
#
loop_
_entity_poly.entity_id
_entity_poly.type
_entity_poly.pdbx_seq_one_letter_code
_entity_poly.pdbx_strand_id
1 'polypeptide(L)'
;MPDSQKNPYKKLRSVFIGFDINLELSEMNELIYFSTSDVMIKAQYREKRQSIRYFSHRGLTPDEREAIESYILNQIDAAQAEKGREIKSLHYLGVDDDLSLHLRRVHQQKQQKVQLQKEESMDQAIQDLIARSMASYYFEQIGYVLIELRRAEASAEYALCADGYTESLKKLVDAYNLYTDKKVTLEQVLSKNRLDYSNVDLS
;
A
#
# COMPACT_ATOMS: atom_id res chain seq x y z
N MET A 1 -33.01 22.87 -26.50
CA MET A 1 -31.98 22.15 -25.72
C MET A 1 -30.67 22.89 -25.88
N PRO A 2 -30.09 23.42 -24.79
CA PRO A 2 -28.67 23.69 -24.74
C PRO A 2 -28.01 22.96 -23.56
N ASP A 3 -26.95 22.24 -23.93
CA ASP A 3 -25.75 21.85 -23.21
C ASP A 3 -25.73 21.75 -21.67
N SER A 4 -25.59 20.50 -21.26
CA SER A 4 -25.07 20.03 -19.98
C SER A 4 -23.73 20.69 -19.65
N GLN A 5 -23.75 21.70 -18.77
CA GLN A 5 -22.57 22.14 -18.05
C GLN A 5 -22.11 21.00 -17.14
N LYS A 6 -21.00 20.37 -17.52
CA LYS A 6 -20.25 19.43 -16.67
C LYS A 6 -19.80 20.19 -15.42
N ASN A 7 -20.35 19.81 -14.28
CA ASN A 7 -19.94 20.29 -12.96
C ASN A 7 -18.44 19.94 -12.73
N PRO A 8 -17.52 20.91 -12.62
CA PRO A 8 -16.08 20.67 -12.59
C PRO A 8 -15.56 20.24 -11.21
N TYR A 9 -16.40 20.21 -10.17
CA TYR A 9 -15.95 19.94 -8.80
C TYR A 9 -15.83 18.43 -8.50
N LYS A 10 -14.87 17.81 -9.19
CA LYS A 10 -14.44 16.44 -8.94
C LYS A 10 -13.66 16.38 -7.62
N LYS A 11 -14.39 16.15 -6.52
CA LYS A 11 -13.93 15.66 -5.20
C LYS A 11 -12.58 16.22 -4.72
N LEU A 12 -12.61 17.35 -4.02
CA LEU A 12 -11.54 17.71 -3.10
C LEU A 12 -11.46 16.63 -2.01
N ARG A 13 -10.38 15.85 -1.98
CA ARG A 13 -10.09 14.94 -0.86
C ARG A 13 -9.46 15.77 0.26
N SER A 14 -10.26 16.17 1.24
CA SER A 14 -9.73 16.66 2.51
C SER A 14 -9.16 15.47 3.29
N VAL A 15 -8.00 15.69 3.92
CA VAL A 15 -7.42 14.73 4.86
C VAL A 15 -7.56 15.37 6.23
N PHE A 16 -8.43 14.80 7.07
CA PHE A 16 -8.56 15.20 8.46
C PHE A 16 -7.28 14.80 9.23
N ILE A 17 -6.65 15.76 9.89
CA ILE A 17 -5.55 15.51 10.82
C ILE A 17 -6.06 15.94 12.20
N GLY A 18 -6.28 14.95 13.08
CA GLY A 18 -6.96 15.12 14.37
C GLY A 18 -6.23 15.98 15.42
N PHE A 19 -7.03 16.41 16.39
CA PHE A 19 -6.90 17.45 17.43
C PHE A 19 -5.78 17.31 18.49
N ASP A 20 -5.32 18.47 18.97
CA ASP A 20 -4.97 18.67 20.39
C ASP A 20 -6.23 19.12 21.16
N ILE A 21 -6.66 18.33 22.14
CA ILE A 21 -7.70 18.67 23.12
C ILE A 21 -6.99 18.99 24.43
N ASN A 22 -6.95 20.28 24.79
CA ASN A 22 -6.75 20.87 26.12
C ASN A 22 -6.88 22.40 25.89
N LEU A 23 -7.63 23.24 26.60
CA LEU A 23 -8.23 23.25 27.94
C LEU A 23 -9.30 24.37 27.89
N GLU A 24 -10.46 24.18 28.52
CA GLU A 24 -11.49 25.17 28.91
C GLU A 24 -11.68 26.49 28.10
N LEU A 25 -12.86 26.61 27.44
CA LEU A 25 -13.70 27.81 27.14
C LEU A 25 -14.08 28.02 25.65
N SER A 26 -15.25 27.50 25.26
CA SER A 26 -16.14 27.98 24.17
C SER A 26 -15.64 28.06 22.71
N GLU A 27 -14.41 27.66 22.40
CA GLU A 27 -13.81 27.86 21.07
C GLU A 27 -13.17 26.57 20.52
N MET A 28 -13.78 25.98 19.49
CA MET A 28 -13.16 24.89 18.74
C MET A 28 -12.21 25.47 17.70
N ASN A 29 -10.96 25.01 17.70
CA ASN A 29 -9.95 25.31 16.68
C ASN A 29 -9.66 24.03 15.88
N GLU A 30 -9.96 24.03 14.59
CA GLU A 30 -9.77 22.88 13.70
C GLU A 30 -8.79 23.23 12.58
N LEU A 31 -7.77 22.39 12.39
CA LEU A 31 -6.78 22.50 11.32
C LEU A 31 -7.18 21.55 10.19
N ILE A 32 -7.36 22.09 8.98
CA ILE A 32 -7.83 21.34 7.83
C ILE A 32 -6.86 21.50 6.68
N TYR A 33 -6.48 20.39 6.05
CA TYR A 33 -5.58 20.38 4.90
C TYR A 33 -6.28 19.87 3.63
N PHE A 34 -6.29 20.74 2.61
CA PHE A 34 -6.81 20.48 1.27
C PHE A 34 -5.66 20.06 0.35
N SER A 35 -5.53 18.74 0.15
CA SER A 35 -4.41 18.16 -0.59
C SER A 35 -4.34 18.55 -2.08
N THR A 36 -5.49 18.84 -2.69
CA THR A 36 -5.62 19.14 -4.13
C THR A 36 -5.19 20.55 -4.50
N SER A 37 -5.42 21.53 -3.62
CA SER A 37 -5.02 22.94 -3.79
C SER A 37 -3.76 23.29 -2.98
N ASP A 38 -3.23 22.32 -2.23
CA ASP A 38 -2.17 22.48 -1.23
C ASP A 38 -2.44 23.64 -0.27
N VAL A 39 -3.67 23.69 0.26
CA VAL A 39 -4.11 24.74 1.18
C VAL A 39 -4.33 24.17 2.57
N MET A 40 -3.66 24.76 3.55
CA MET A 40 -4.00 24.60 4.96
C MET A 40 -4.84 25.76 5.46
N ILE A 41 -5.91 25.44 6.18
CA ILE A 41 -6.74 26.42 6.90
C ILE A 41 -6.84 26.08 8.38
N LYS A 42 -7.15 27.11 9.16
CA LYS A 42 -7.55 26.99 10.56
C LYS A 42 -8.94 27.58 10.72
N ALA A 43 -9.91 26.75 11.04
CA ALA A 43 -11.28 27.15 11.32
C ALA A 43 -11.48 27.29 12.84
N GLN A 44 -12.09 28.38 13.26
CA GLN A 44 -12.40 28.70 14.64
C GLN A 44 -13.89 28.92 14.80
N TYR A 45 -14.56 28.07 15.57
CA TYR A 45 -15.96 28.25 15.91
C TYR A 45 -16.08 29.16 17.15
N ARG A 46 -16.85 30.24 17.02
CA ARG A 46 -17.16 31.17 18.11
C ARG A 46 -18.61 30.98 18.53
N GLU A 47 -18.83 30.26 19.63
CA GLU A 47 -20.16 29.89 20.11
C GLU A 47 -21.05 31.10 20.39
N LYS A 48 -20.52 32.14 21.05
CA LYS A 48 -21.27 33.37 21.40
C LYS A 48 -21.86 34.11 20.20
N ARG A 49 -21.26 33.96 19.02
CA ARG A 49 -21.69 34.62 17.78
C ARG A 49 -22.26 33.64 16.76
N GLN A 50 -22.27 32.34 17.07
CA GLN A 50 -22.62 31.28 16.14
C GLN A 50 -21.90 31.45 14.80
N SER A 51 -20.62 31.81 14.85
CA SER A 51 -19.86 32.19 13.65
C SER A 51 -18.59 31.38 13.53
N ILE A 52 -18.24 30.97 12.31
CA ILE A 52 -16.93 30.41 12.00
C ILE A 52 -16.04 31.52 11.44
N ARG A 53 -14.82 31.58 11.96
CA ARG A 53 -13.73 32.39 11.39
C ARG A 53 -12.69 31.45 10.88
N TYR A 54 -12.15 31.70 9.69
CA TYR A 54 -11.05 30.88 9.20
C TYR A 54 -9.92 31.70 8.61
N PHE A 55 -8.72 31.14 8.74
CA PHE A 55 -7.48 31.66 8.21
C PHE A 55 -6.87 30.63 7.27
N SER A 56 -6.07 31.09 6.31
CA SER A 56 -5.29 30.21 5.42
C SER A 56 -3.81 30.53 5.52
N HIS A 57 -2.95 29.58 5.17
CA HIS A 57 -1.50 29.81 5.19
C HIS A 57 -1.01 30.76 4.06
N ARG A 58 -1.85 31.02 3.05
CA ARG A 58 -1.59 31.91 1.92
C ARG A 58 -2.86 32.57 1.43
N GLY A 59 -2.75 33.57 0.55
CA GLY A 59 -3.89 34.13 -0.16
C GLY A 59 -4.64 33.06 -0.97
N LEU A 60 -5.96 33.00 -0.79
CA LEU A 60 -6.84 32.10 -1.52
C LEU A 60 -7.30 32.73 -2.83
N THR A 61 -7.34 31.94 -3.89
CA THR A 61 -8.05 32.32 -5.12
C THR A 61 -9.57 32.29 -4.88
N PRO A 62 -10.38 32.99 -5.68
CA PRO A 62 -11.84 32.96 -5.55
C PRO A 62 -12.42 31.54 -5.58
N ASP A 63 -11.95 30.71 -6.51
CA ASP A 63 -12.42 29.32 -6.67
C ASP A 63 -12.04 28.45 -5.47
N GLU A 64 -10.81 28.58 -4.96
CA GLU A 64 -10.37 27.89 -3.73
C GLU A 64 -11.21 28.31 -2.54
N ARG A 65 -11.49 29.60 -2.43
CA ARG A 65 -12.31 30.15 -1.35
C ARG A 65 -13.72 29.60 -1.40
N GLU A 66 -14.39 29.62 -2.55
CA GLU A 66 -15.74 29.07 -2.71
C GLU A 66 -15.80 27.60 -2.31
N ALA A 67 -14.81 26.82 -2.75
CA ALA A 67 -14.76 25.39 -2.46
C ALA A 67 -14.49 25.10 -0.97
N ILE A 68 -13.61 25.88 -0.33
CA ILE A 68 -13.32 25.78 1.11
C ILE A 68 -14.55 26.21 1.93
N GLU A 69 -15.22 27.30 1.56
CA GLU A 69 -16.41 27.77 2.27
C GLU A 69 -17.54 26.76 2.15
N SER A 70 -17.75 26.19 0.96
CA SER A 70 -18.70 25.09 0.75
C SER A 70 -18.35 23.86 1.58
N TYR A 71 -17.06 23.52 1.72
CA TYR A 71 -16.62 22.43 2.58
C TYR A 71 -16.92 22.70 4.06
N ILE A 72 -16.57 23.89 4.55
CA ILE A 72 -16.80 24.30 5.94
C ILE A 72 -18.30 24.25 6.26
N LEU A 73 -19.14 24.82 5.40
CA LEU A 73 -20.58 24.79 5.57
C LEU A 73 -21.13 23.37 5.54
N ASN A 74 -20.68 22.49 4.64
CA ASN A 74 -21.25 21.14 4.58
C ASN A 74 -20.76 20.21 5.72
N GLN A 75 -19.50 20.33 6.12
CA GLN A 75 -18.88 19.39 7.08
C GLN A 75 -18.93 19.90 8.51
N ILE A 76 -18.61 21.18 8.73
CA ILE A 76 -18.59 21.74 10.08
C ILE A 76 -20.01 22.06 10.54
N ASP A 77 -20.90 22.53 9.66
CA ASP A 77 -22.31 22.73 10.02
C ASP A 77 -23.00 21.41 10.34
N ALA A 78 -22.77 20.34 9.57
CA ALA A 78 -23.29 19.01 9.90
C ALA A 78 -22.85 18.55 11.31
N ALA A 79 -21.55 18.70 11.63
CA ALA A 79 -21.01 18.33 12.94
C ALA A 79 -21.52 19.20 14.10
N GLN A 80 -21.92 20.45 13.84
CA GLN A 80 -22.51 21.34 14.85
C GLN A 80 -24.03 21.17 14.95
N ALA A 81 -24.73 20.87 13.85
CA ALA A 81 -26.15 20.58 13.80
C ALA A 81 -26.48 19.32 14.62
N GLU A 82 -25.61 18.29 14.57
CA GLU A 82 -25.70 17.12 15.47
C GLU A 82 -25.64 17.50 16.96
N LYS A 83 -25.01 18.63 17.29
CA LYS A 83 -24.91 19.19 18.65
C LYS A 83 -25.99 20.24 18.95
N GLY A 84 -26.98 20.39 18.07
CA GLY A 84 -28.06 21.39 18.20
C GLY A 84 -27.57 22.84 18.04
N ARG A 85 -26.44 23.06 17.37
CA ARG A 85 -25.83 24.38 17.15
C ARG A 85 -25.87 24.72 15.66
N GLU A 86 -26.44 25.88 15.32
CA GLU A 86 -26.52 26.36 13.95
C GLU A 86 -25.46 27.45 13.70
N ILE A 87 -24.78 27.40 12.55
CA ILE A 87 -23.82 28.43 12.14
C ILE A 87 -24.56 29.55 11.41
N LYS A 88 -24.50 30.76 11.96
CA LYS A 88 -25.11 31.97 11.38
C LYS A 88 -24.23 32.70 10.38
N SER A 89 -22.90 32.60 10.51
CA SER A 89 -21.99 33.30 9.61
C SER A 89 -20.62 32.65 9.48
N LEU A 90 -20.02 32.82 8.30
CA LEU A 90 -18.67 32.38 7.97
C LEU A 90 -17.84 33.60 7.54
N HIS A 91 -16.65 33.75 8.12
CA HIS A 91 -15.76 34.88 7.85
C HIS A 91 -14.33 34.41 7.56
N TYR A 92 -13.83 34.76 6.38
CA TYR A 92 -12.41 34.67 6.07
C TYR A 92 -11.66 35.86 6.67
N LEU A 93 -10.66 35.60 7.49
CA LEU A 93 -9.89 36.63 8.18
C LEU A 93 -8.51 36.91 7.55
N GLY A 94 -8.14 36.17 6.51
CA GLY A 94 -6.90 36.37 5.79
C GLY A 94 -5.85 35.30 6.09
N VAL A 95 -4.59 35.72 5.99
CA VAL A 95 -3.43 34.83 6.06
C VAL A 95 -2.92 34.72 7.49
N ASP A 96 -2.63 33.49 7.92
CA ASP A 96 -1.96 33.15 9.18
C ASP A 96 -0.66 32.39 8.86
N ASP A 97 0.48 33.06 9.06
CA ASP A 97 1.81 32.55 8.70
C ASP A 97 2.19 31.30 9.53
N ASP A 98 1.62 31.12 10.73
CA ASP A 98 1.89 29.94 11.56
C ASP A 98 1.38 28.66 10.89
N LEU A 99 0.37 28.76 10.01
CA LEU A 99 -0.15 27.63 9.25
C LEU A 99 0.86 27.12 8.21
N SER A 100 1.77 27.97 7.74
CA SER A 100 2.85 27.54 6.84
C SER A 100 3.81 26.59 7.54
N LEU A 101 4.07 26.79 8.84
CA LEU A 101 4.89 25.88 9.63
C LEU A 101 4.21 24.53 9.82
N HIS A 102 2.89 24.52 10.05
CA HIS A 102 2.10 23.30 10.16
C HIS A 102 2.06 22.53 8.83
N LEU A 103 1.86 23.24 7.71
CA LEU A 103 1.88 22.63 6.38
C LEU A 103 3.22 21.95 6.07
N ARG A 104 4.35 22.59 6.42
CA ARG A 104 5.68 21.98 6.26
C ARG A 104 5.81 20.68 7.04
N ARG A 105 5.32 20.61 8.29
CA ARG A 105 5.34 19.35 9.08
C ARG A 105 4.52 18.26 8.40
N VAL A 106 3.34 18.60 7.89
CA VAL A 106 2.48 17.65 7.17
C VAL A 106 3.15 17.14 5.90
N HIS A 107 3.81 18.01 5.13
CA HIS A 107 4.60 17.61 3.96
C HIS A 107 5.77 16.70 4.33
N GLN A 108 6.51 17.02 5.39
CA GLN A 108 7.61 16.18 5.87
C GLN A 108 7.14 14.77 6.28
N GLN A 109 6.05 14.68 7.03
CA GLN A 109 5.45 13.39 7.41
C GLN A 109 5.03 12.57 6.18
N LYS A 110 4.41 13.23 5.18
CA LYS A 110 4.07 12.56 3.92
C LYS A 110 5.30 12.05 3.18
N GLN A 111 6.37 12.84 3.11
CA GLN A 111 7.63 12.44 2.47
C GLN A 111 8.26 11.24 3.17
N GLN A 112 8.30 11.24 4.51
CA GLN A 112 8.79 10.10 5.28
C GLN A 112 7.98 8.84 5.00
N LYS A 113 6.65 8.94 4.98
CA LYS A 113 5.78 7.80 4.68
C LYS A 113 6.04 7.25 3.27
N VAL A 114 6.24 8.12 2.29
CA VAL A 114 6.59 7.69 0.90
C VAL A 114 7.95 7.00 0.87
N GLN A 115 8.93 7.49 1.63
CA GLN A 115 10.24 6.85 1.74
C GLN A 115 10.15 5.46 2.36
N LEU A 116 9.42 5.31 3.47
CA LEU A 116 9.20 4.00 4.12
C LEU A 116 8.52 3.00 3.17
N GLN A 117 7.47 3.43 2.46
CA GLN A 117 6.80 2.58 1.46
C GLN A 117 7.75 2.16 0.32
N LYS A 118 8.68 3.04 -0.06
CA LYS A 118 9.70 2.72 -1.06
C LYS A 118 10.69 1.69 -0.53
N GLU A 119 11.16 1.84 0.70
CA GLU A 119 12.04 0.86 1.37
C GLU A 119 11.36 -0.51 1.45
N GLU A 120 10.13 -0.58 1.95
CA GLU A 120 9.34 -1.83 1.99
C GLU A 120 9.21 -2.48 0.60
N SER A 121 8.98 -1.68 -0.45
CA SER A 121 8.90 -2.19 -1.82
C SER A 121 10.24 -2.72 -2.35
N MET A 122 11.36 -2.10 -1.93
CA MET A 122 12.70 -2.54 -2.30
C MET A 122 13.05 -3.85 -1.59
N ASP A 123 12.73 -3.95 -0.30
CA ASP A 123 12.93 -5.18 0.47
C ASP A 123 12.16 -6.34 -0.14
N GLN A 124 10.90 -6.11 -0.54
CA GLN A 124 10.11 -7.13 -1.23
C GLN A 124 10.75 -7.53 -2.57
N ALA A 125 11.23 -6.57 -3.36
CA ALA A 125 11.90 -6.87 -4.63
C ALA A 125 13.20 -7.68 -4.44
N ILE A 126 13.95 -7.42 -3.36
CA ILE A 126 15.14 -8.19 -2.99
C ILE A 126 14.74 -9.61 -2.58
N GLN A 127 13.69 -9.77 -1.76
CA GLN A 127 13.20 -11.09 -1.36
C GLN A 127 12.74 -11.90 -2.57
N ASP A 128 12.01 -11.29 -3.51
CA ASP A 128 11.57 -11.94 -4.75
C ASP A 128 12.76 -12.38 -5.61
N LEU A 129 13.82 -11.56 -5.68
CA LEU A 129 15.04 -11.90 -6.41
C LEU A 129 15.77 -13.09 -5.76
N ILE A 130 15.89 -13.10 -4.43
CA ILE A 130 16.48 -14.22 -3.68
C ILE A 130 15.67 -15.49 -3.92
N ALA A 131 14.34 -15.42 -3.80
CA ALA A 131 13.46 -16.56 -4.02
C ALA A 131 13.64 -17.14 -5.43
N ARG A 132 13.68 -16.30 -6.47
CA ARG A 132 13.95 -16.73 -7.86
C ARG A 132 15.32 -17.38 -8.01
N SER A 133 16.37 -16.78 -7.43
CA SER A 133 17.72 -17.32 -7.49
C SER A 133 17.82 -18.68 -6.82
N MET A 134 17.20 -18.84 -5.65
CA MET A 134 17.18 -20.11 -4.91
C MET A 134 16.37 -21.17 -5.64
N ALA A 135 15.21 -20.81 -6.20
CA ALA A 135 14.40 -21.71 -7.02
C ALA A 135 15.19 -22.23 -8.23
N SER A 136 15.92 -21.34 -8.93
CA SER A 136 16.81 -21.74 -10.03
C SER A 136 17.92 -22.69 -9.55
N TYR A 137 18.59 -22.37 -8.45
CA TYR A 137 19.63 -23.22 -7.87
C TYR A 137 19.10 -24.63 -7.56
N TYR A 138 18.00 -24.76 -6.82
CA TYR A 138 17.45 -26.07 -6.49
C TYR A 138 16.96 -26.83 -7.72
N PHE A 139 16.40 -26.14 -8.71
CA PHE A 139 16.03 -26.75 -9.98
C PHE A 139 17.24 -27.38 -10.69
N GLU A 140 18.37 -26.67 -10.75
CA GLU A 140 19.61 -27.20 -11.32
C GLU A 140 20.13 -28.41 -10.53
N GLN A 141 20.13 -28.33 -9.19
CA GLN A 141 20.55 -29.44 -8.33
C GLN A 141 19.68 -30.68 -8.51
N ILE A 142 18.36 -30.52 -8.61
CA ILE A 142 17.44 -31.62 -8.96
C ILE A 142 17.85 -32.24 -10.29
N GLY A 143 18.13 -31.41 -11.30
CA GLY A 143 18.61 -31.85 -12.61
C GLY A 143 19.90 -32.68 -12.54
N TYR A 144 20.89 -32.22 -11.78
CA TYR A 144 22.15 -32.95 -11.59
C TYR A 144 21.93 -34.32 -10.95
N VAL A 145 21.17 -34.38 -9.85
CA VAL A 145 20.90 -35.64 -9.15
C VAL A 145 20.13 -36.63 -10.03
N LEU A 146 19.22 -36.15 -10.87
CA LEU A 146 18.51 -37.00 -11.84
C LEU A 146 19.45 -37.60 -12.91
N ILE A 147 20.42 -36.82 -13.38
CA ILE A 147 21.43 -37.31 -14.33
C ILE A 147 22.30 -38.39 -13.66
N GLU A 148 22.72 -38.16 -12.42
CA GLU A 148 23.50 -39.14 -11.65
C GLU A 148 22.70 -40.42 -11.38
N LEU A 149 21.44 -40.29 -10.97
CA LEU A 149 20.54 -41.42 -10.77
C LEU A 149 20.44 -42.27 -12.04
N ARG A 150 20.23 -41.64 -13.21
CA ARG A 150 20.15 -42.35 -14.50
C ARG A 150 21.47 -43.03 -14.87
N ARG A 151 22.62 -42.42 -14.55
CA ARG A 151 23.93 -43.06 -14.76
C ARG A 151 24.10 -44.27 -13.84
N ALA A 152 23.66 -44.16 -12.59
CA ALA A 152 23.71 -45.25 -11.62
C ALA A 152 22.76 -46.40 -12.02
N GLU A 153 21.57 -46.11 -12.58
CA GLU A 153 20.63 -47.12 -13.11
C GLU A 153 21.26 -48.04 -14.16
N ALA A 154 22.20 -47.51 -14.96
CA ALA A 154 22.93 -48.29 -15.96
C ALA A 154 24.06 -49.16 -15.36
N SER A 155 24.31 -49.07 -14.05
CA SER A 155 25.36 -49.80 -13.34
C SER A 155 24.78 -50.91 -12.46
N ALA A 156 25.55 -51.97 -12.22
CA ALA A 156 25.17 -53.06 -11.31
C ALA A 156 25.03 -52.62 -9.83
N GLU A 157 25.54 -51.44 -9.49
CA GLU A 157 25.54 -50.87 -8.12
C GLU A 157 24.28 -50.03 -7.82
N TYR A 158 23.37 -49.88 -8.78
CA TYR A 158 22.15 -49.09 -8.63
C TYR A 158 21.36 -49.39 -7.35
N ALA A 159 21.18 -50.67 -7.06
CA ALA A 159 20.40 -51.14 -5.91
C ALA A 159 21.00 -50.70 -4.55
N LEU A 160 22.28 -50.35 -4.51
CA LEU A 160 22.97 -49.91 -3.29
C LEU A 160 22.86 -48.39 -3.07
N CYS A 161 22.65 -47.61 -4.13
CA CYS A 161 22.68 -46.14 -4.08
C CYS A 161 21.31 -45.48 -4.35
N ALA A 162 20.31 -46.22 -4.84
CA ALA A 162 19.00 -45.70 -5.24
C ALA A 162 18.25 -44.96 -4.11
N ASP A 163 18.33 -45.46 -2.88
CA ASP A 163 17.67 -44.84 -1.72
C ASP A 163 18.29 -43.48 -1.38
N GLY A 164 19.63 -43.36 -1.48
CA GLY A 164 20.35 -42.11 -1.22
C GLY A 164 20.03 -41.00 -2.22
N TYR A 165 19.87 -41.36 -3.50
CA TYR A 165 19.43 -40.42 -4.54
C TYR A 165 17.97 -39.99 -4.33
N THR A 166 17.09 -40.91 -3.94
CA THR A 166 15.68 -40.62 -3.67
C THR A 166 15.52 -39.68 -2.49
N GLU A 167 16.27 -39.90 -1.40
CA GLU A 167 16.26 -39.01 -0.24
C GLU A 167 16.81 -37.61 -0.59
N SER A 168 17.87 -37.56 -1.39
CA SER A 168 18.46 -36.29 -1.86
C SER A 168 17.50 -35.49 -2.73
N LEU A 169 16.83 -36.15 -3.68
CA LEU A 169 15.80 -35.53 -4.52
C LEU A 169 14.63 -35.01 -3.70
N LYS A 170 14.17 -35.75 -2.69
CA LYS A 170 13.09 -35.31 -1.80
C LYS A 170 13.45 -33.99 -1.11
N LYS A 171 14.64 -33.91 -0.50
CA LYS A 171 15.13 -32.70 0.18
C LYS A 171 15.22 -31.50 -0.77
N LEU A 172 15.70 -31.73 -2.00
CA LEU A 172 15.84 -30.66 -3.00
C LEU A 172 14.50 -30.19 -3.55
N VAL A 173 13.53 -31.10 -3.74
CA VAL A 173 12.16 -30.76 -4.16
C VAL A 173 11.42 -29.99 -3.07
N ASP A 174 11.56 -30.40 -1.81
CA ASP A 174 10.99 -29.68 -0.67
C ASP A 174 11.59 -28.26 -0.57
N ALA A 175 12.91 -28.14 -0.74
CA ALA A 175 13.58 -26.83 -0.77
C ALA A 175 13.14 -25.98 -1.97
N TYR A 176 13.01 -26.56 -3.17
CA TYR A 176 12.48 -25.86 -4.35
C TYR A 176 11.05 -25.32 -4.12
N ASN A 177 10.18 -26.10 -3.49
CA ASN A 177 8.82 -25.69 -3.17
C ASN A 177 8.76 -24.62 -2.06
N LEU A 178 9.79 -24.46 -1.24
CA LEU A 178 9.87 -23.37 -0.26
C LEU A 178 10.09 -22.01 -0.92
N TYR A 179 10.82 -21.99 -2.04
CA TYR A 179 11.17 -20.77 -2.78
C TYR A 179 10.29 -20.54 -4.01
N THR A 180 9.24 -21.33 -4.19
CA THR A 180 8.28 -21.19 -5.29
C THR A 180 6.86 -21.37 -4.79
N ASP A 181 5.89 -20.73 -5.43
CA ASP A 181 4.46 -20.99 -5.15
C ASP A 181 3.97 -22.33 -5.74
N LYS A 182 4.89 -23.22 -6.13
CA LYS A 182 4.59 -24.50 -6.76
C LYS A 182 4.65 -25.61 -5.72
N LYS A 183 3.81 -26.63 -5.92
CA LYS A 183 3.84 -27.88 -5.15
C LYS A 183 4.23 -29.02 -6.07
N VAL A 184 5.52 -29.08 -6.39
CA VAL A 184 6.07 -30.20 -7.16
C VAL A 184 6.24 -31.39 -6.22
N THR A 185 5.71 -32.55 -6.58
CA THR A 185 5.93 -33.77 -5.78
C THR A 185 7.11 -34.57 -6.34
N LEU A 186 7.73 -35.38 -5.48
CA LEU A 186 8.79 -36.28 -5.90
C LEU A 186 8.33 -37.24 -7.01
N GLU A 187 7.07 -37.72 -6.96
CA GLU A 187 6.56 -38.59 -8.02
C GLU A 187 6.50 -37.87 -9.36
N GLN A 188 6.16 -36.57 -9.40
CA GLN A 188 6.12 -35.79 -10.65
C GLN A 188 7.52 -35.63 -11.27
N VAL A 189 8.55 -35.50 -10.43
CA VAL A 189 9.95 -35.38 -10.88
C VAL A 189 10.48 -36.70 -11.43
N LEU A 190 10.12 -37.83 -10.81
CA LEU A 190 10.55 -39.17 -11.22
C LEU A 190 9.72 -39.73 -12.40
N SER A 191 8.40 -39.52 -12.41
CA SER A 191 7.49 -40.02 -13.46
C SER A 191 7.72 -39.37 -14.82
N LYS A 192 8.22 -38.12 -14.86
CA LYS A 192 8.64 -37.47 -16.12
C LYS A 192 9.96 -38.00 -16.68
N ASN A 193 10.74 -38.73 -15.87
CA ASN A 193 12.05 -39.30 -16.25
C ASN A 193 12.03 -40.81 -16.51
N ARG A 194 10.98 -41.51 -16.06
CA ARG A 194 10.65 -42.86 -16.55
C ARG A 194 10.15 -42.73 -17.98
N LEU A 195 11.07 -42.78 -18.94
CA LEU A 195 10.72 -43.15 -20.30
C LEU A 195 10.01 -44.50 -20.22
N ASP A 196 8.79 -44.51 -20.75
CA ASP A 196 7.92 -45.65 -20.87
C ASP A 196 8.62 -46.75 -21.69
N TYR A 197 9.32 -47.66 -21.02
CA TYR A 197 9.87 -48.88 -21.62
C TYR A 197 8.85 -50.03 -21.61
N SER A 198 7.55 -49.77 -21.37
CA SER A 198 6.51 -50.79 -21.40
C SER A 198 6.18 -51.32 -22.79
N ASN A 199 6.77 -50.77 -23.86
CA ASN A 199 6.59 -51.23 -25.25
C ASN A 199 7.91 -51.73 -25.86
N VAL A 200 8.66 -52.57 -25.15
CA VAL A 200 9.56 -53.51 -25.81
C VAL A 200 8.86 -54.86 -25.79
N ASP A 201 8.12 -55.09 -26.87
CA ASP A 201 7.58 -56.38 -27.27
C ASP A 201 8.77 -57.34 -27.44
N LEU A 202 8.98 -58.23 -26.46
CA LEU A 202 9.89 -59.36 -26.59
C LEU A 202 9.11 -60.51 -27.21
N SER A 203 8.98 -60.45 -28.53
CA SER A 203 8.78 -61.66 -29.35
C SER A 203 10.03 -62.53 -29.33
#